data_AF-A0A6N8FEG6-F1
#
_entry.id   AF-A0A6N8FEG6-F1
#
_cell.length_a   1.000
_cell.length_b   1.000
_cell.length_c   1.000
_cell.angle_alpha   90.00
_cell.angle_beta   90.00
_cell.angle_gamma   90.00
#
_symmetry.space_group_name_H-M   'P 1'
#
loop_
_entity.id
_entity.type
_entity.pdbx_description
1 polymer ?
#
loop_
_entity_poly.entity_id
_entity_poly.type
_entity_poly.pdbx_seq_one_letter_code
_entity_poly.pdbx_strand_id
1 'polypeptide(L)'
;MKNNKKTILFITSIISFVIIANYFVEPVERDEVGTNLVVSSKEEGYIKSLSIGSLDPVEGINWYGGTDPDHYSLGGVIRNIDIKTVQVFVNEQMHETNMIKINDDMSVWYCIFEYKRKSILEEPDKMKIEAFDEKGTILWEEAFDSILGG
;
A
#
# COMPACT_ATOMS: atom_id res chain seq x y z
N MET A 1 -56.48 -6.38 -6.16
CA MET A 1 -55.46 -7.41 -6.43
C MET A 1 -54.12 -6.93 -5.89
N LYS A 2 -53.62 -7.55 -4.82
CA LYS A 2 -52.34 -7.24 -4.17
C LYS A 2 -51.24 -8.02 -4.88
N ASN A 3 -50.28 -7.35 -5.52
CA ASN A 3 -49.06 -7.98 -6.02
C ASN A 3 -47.83 -7.28 -5.45
N ASN A 4 -47.29 -7.90 -4.40
CA ASN A 4 -45.95 -7.67 -3.86
C ASN A 4 -44.92 -8.26 -4.82
N LYS A 5 -43.96 -7.46 -5.28
CA LYS A 5 -42.67 -7.93 -5.82
C LYS A 5 -41.58 -7.16 -5.05
N LYS A 6 -41.20 -7.64 -3.86
CA LYS A 6 -39.98 -8.43 -3.62
C LYS A 6 -38.76 -7.83 -4.32
N THR A 7 -38.12 -6.92 -3.59
CA THR A 7 -36.68 -6.84 -3.33
C THR A 7 -35.81 -7.46 -4.42
N ILE A 8 -35.27 -6.60 -5.30
CA ILE A 8 -34.17 -6.95 -6.18
C ILE A 8 -32.96 -7.21 -5.29
N LEU A 9 -32.53 -8.48 -5.30
CA LEU A 9 -31.36 -9.02 -4.65
C LEU A 9 -30.12 -8.26 -5.15
N PHE A 10 -29.42 -7.58 -4.25
CA PHE A 10 -28.03 -7.15 -4.40
C PHE A 10 -27.16 -8.43 -4.45
N ILE A 11 -27.02 -9.03 -5.63
CA ILE A 11 -25.97 -10.01 -5.92
C ILE A 11 -24.84 -9.25 -6.62
N THR A 12 -24.14 -8.43 -5.86
CA THR A 12 -22.72 -8.17 -6.08
C THR A 12 -21.99 -8.80 -4.90
N SER A 13 -22.30 -10.08 -4.69
CA SER A 13 -21.64 -10.91 -3.71
C SER A 13 -20.26 -11.25 -4.25
N ILE A 14 -19.26 -10.56 -3.71
CA ILE A 14 -18.02 -11.21 -3.28
C ILE A 14 -17.31 -11.91 -4.45
N ILE A 15 -16.80 -11.13 -5.39
CA ILE A 15 -15.51 -11.47 -5.99
C ILE A 15 -14.47 -10.78 -5.11
N SER A 16 -14.43 -11.16 -3.84
CA SER A 16 -13.21 -11.03 -3.05
C SER A 16 -12.32 -12.13 -3.59
N PHE A 17 -11.50 -11.78 -4.58
CA PHE A 17 -10.33 -12.58 -4.89
C PHE A 17 -9.57 -12.73 -3.59
N VAL A 18 -9.64 -13.94 -3.02
CA VAL A 18 -8.64 -14.42 -2.08
C VAL A 18 -7.38 -14.56 -2.93
N ILE A 19 -6.65 -13.47 -3.10
CA ILE A 19 -5.26 -13.55 -3.51
C ILE A 19 -4.57 -14.14 -2.30
N ILE A 20 -4.26 -15.42 -2.42
CA ILE A 20 -3.38 -16.15 -1.52
C ILE A 20 -2.15 -15.26 -1.37
N ALA A 21 -1.91 -14.73 -0.17
CA ALA A 21 -0.76 -13.88 0.11
C ALA A 21 0.52 -14.69 -0.20
N ASN A 22 1.03 -14.52 -1.41
CA ASN A 22 2.26 -15.14 -1.89
C ASN A 22 3.50 -14.48 -1.27
N TYR A 23 3.30 -13.51 -0.37
CA TYR A 23 4.37 -12.80 0.28
C TYR A 23 4.59 -13.29 1.71
N PHE A 24 5.84 -13.64 2.02
CA PHE A 24 6.32 -13.79 3.38
C PHE A 24 6.95 -12.47 3.81
N VAL A 25 6.54 -11.97 4.97
CA VAL A 25 7.04 -10.74 5.55
C VAL A 25 7.77 -11.07 6.83
N GLU A 26 9.04 -10.73 6.87
CA GLU A 26 9.85 -10.85 8.07
C GLU A 26 9.60 -9.65 8.98
N PRO A 27 9.64 -9.84 10.31
CA PRO A 27 9.43 -8.77 11.26
C PRO A 27 10.44 -7.64 11.02
N VAL A 28 10.00 -6.42 11.26
CA VAL A 28 10.84 -5.23 11.11
C VAL A 28 12.04 -5.34 12.06
N GLU A 29 13.23 -5.54 11.50
CA GLU A 29 14.48 -5.57 12.26
C GLU A 29 15.20 -4.23 12.14
N ARG A 30 15.89 -3.85 13.22
CA ARG A 30 16.80 -2.71 13.24
C ARG A 30 18.21 -3.25 13.10
N ASP A 31 18.84 -2.97 11.97
CA ASP A 31 20.25 -3.29 11.73
C ASP A 31 21.12 -2.02 11.82
N GLU A 32 22.40 -2.14 11.51
CA GLU A 32 23.35 -1.02 11.48
C GLU A 32 23.02 0.02 10.38
N VAL A 33 22.16 -0.34 9.41
CA VAL A 33 21.81 0.45 8.22
C VAL A 33 20.47 1.17 8.38
N GLY A 34 19.59 0.70 9.29
CA GLY A 34 18.34 1.36 9.63
C GLY A 34 17.25 0.40 10.05
N THR A 35 16.01 0.82 9.85
CA THR A 35 14.83 -0.01 10.07
C THR A 35 14.30 -0.43 8.72
N ASN A 36 14.23 -1.74 8.48
CA ASN A 36 13.87 -2.29 7.18
C ASN A 36 12.67 -3.24 7.30
N LEU A 37 11.77 -3.17 6.32
CA LEU A 37 10.72 -4.16 6.09
C LEU A 37 11.14 -5.05 4.93
N VAL A 38 11.35 -6.33 5.20
CA VAL A 38 11.71 -7.31 4.15
C VAL A 38 10.44 -8.01 3.70
N VAL A 39 10.12 -7.82 2.42
CA VAL A 39 9.00 -8.46 1.74
C VAL A 39 9.57 -9.45 0.73
N SER A 40 9.18 -10.72 0.81
CA SER A 40 9.62 -11.76 -0.13
C SER A 40 8.44 -12.46 -0.79
N SER A 41 8.47 -12.63 -2.12
CA SER A 41 7.49 -13.42 -2.87
C SER A 41 7.91 -14.88 -2.94
N LYS A 42 6.98 -15.80 -2.66
CA LYS A 42 7.18 -17.24 -2.78
C LYS A 42 7.27 -17.74 -4.22
N GLU A 43 6.65 -17.04 -5.17
CA GLU A 43 6.54 -17.52 -6.55
C GLU A 43 7.75 -17.13 -7.43
N GLU A 44 8.49 -16.09 -7.06
CA GLU A 44 9.48 -15.49 -7.98
C GLU A 44 10.89 -15.32 -7.39
N GLY A 45 11.14 -15.72 -6.14
CA GLY A 45 12.42 -15.43 -5.49
C GLY A 45 12.70 -13.93 -5.35
N TYR A 46 11.66 -13.11 -5.49
CA TYR A 46 11.71 -11.66 -5.32
C TYR A 46 11.83 -11.34 -3.83
N ILE A 47 12.89 -10.66 -3.44
CA ILE A 47 13.10 -10.15 -2.08
C ILE A 47 13.33 -8.64 -2.19
N LYS A 48 12.55 -7.86 -1.46
CA LYS A 48 12.66 -6.41 -1.40
C LYS A 48 12.81 -5.97 0.06
N SER A 49 13.86 -5.19 0.31
CA SER A 49 14.00 -4.45 1.56
C SER A 49 13.47 -3.04 1.35
N LEU A 50 12.46 -2.65 2.13
CA LEU A 50 11.88 -1.32 2.16
C LEU A 50 12.44 -0.58 3.38
N SER A 51 13.23 0.46 3.14
CA SER A 51 13.76 1.27 4.22
C SER A 51 12.66 2.13 4.82
N ILE A 52 12.44 1.98 6.13
CA ILE A 52 11.50 2.76 6.92
C ILE A 52 12.30 3.78 7.70
N GLY A 53 12.19 5.06 7.33
CA GLY A 53 12.98 6.11 7.98
C GLY A 53 12.52 6.47 9.40
N SER A 54 11.27 6.19 9.79
CA SER A 54 10.81 6.34 11.17
C SER A 54 9.77 5.29 11.54
N LEU A 55 9.89 4.73 12.75
CA LEU A 55 8.87 3.89 13.38
C LEU A 55 7.81 4.69 14.13
N ASP A 56 7.98 6.00 14.24
CA ASP A 56 7.08 6.90 14.96
C ASP A 56 6.66 8.07 14.04
N PRO A 57 5.68 7.84 13.15
CA PRO A 57 5.20 8.87 12.23
C PRO A 57 4.42 9.97 12.96
N VAL A 58 4.74 11.24 12.66
CA VAL A 58 4.12 12.41 13.30
C VAL A 58 2.60 12.46 13.09
N GLU A 59 2.13 12.09 11.89
CA GLU A 59 0.70 12.10 11.54
C GLU A 59 0.04 10.72 11.71
N GLY A 60 0.72 9.81 12.43
CA GLY A 60 0.24 8.44 12.62
C GLY A 60 0.36 7.55 11.38
N ILE A 61 0.88 8.06 10.26
CA ILE A 61 1.30 7.31 9.08
C ILE A 61 2.52 7.98 8.44
N ASN A 62 3.41 7.19 7.84
CA ASN A 62 4.45 7.67 6.93
C ASN A 62 4.62 6.74 5.74
N TRP A 63 5.48 7.15 4.81
CA TRP A 63 5.84 6.35 3.64
C TRP A 63 7.25 6.67 3.14
N TYR A 64 7.83 5.68 2.48
CA TYR A 64 9.08 5.76 1.76
C TYR A 64 8.91 5.02 0.43
N GLY A 65 9.52 5.57 -0.62
CA GLY A 65 9.49 5.01 -1.96
C GLY A 65 10.86 4.50 -2.39
N GLY A 66 10.85 3.50 -3.27
CA GLY A 66 12.07 2.98 -3.89
C GLY A 66 11.77 2.31 -5.22
N THR A 67 12.68 2.49 -6.16
CA THR A 67 12.60 1.90 -7.52
C THR A 67 13.64 0.79 -7.66
N ASP A 68 13.26 -0.32 -8.27
CA ASP A 68 14.18 -1.29 -8.90
C ASP A 68 13.93 -1.30 -10.43
N PRO A 69 14.72 -2.00 -11.25
CA PRO A 69 14.65 -1.87 -12.70
C PRO A 69 13.24 -2.08 -13.30
N ASP A 70 12.43 -2.93 -12.67
CA ASP A 70 11.13 -3.38 -13.20
C ASP A 70 9.94 -3.05 -12.28
N HIS A 71 10.19 -2.66 -11.02
CA HIS A 71 9.15 -2.37 -10.04
C HIS A 71 9.36 -1.04 -9.32
N TYR A 72 8.23 -0.45 -8.94
CA TYR A 72 8.20 0.60 -7.93
C TYR A 72 7.61 0.04 -6.65
N SER A 73 8.13 0.52 -5.53
CA SER A 73 7.70 0.10 -4.20
C SER A 73 7.50 1.30 -3.30
N LEU A 74 6.42 1.25 -2.53
CA LEU A 74 6.08 2.19 -1.47
C LEU A 74 5.80 1.39 -0.21
N GLY A 75 6.11 1.96 0.94
CA GLY A 75 5.69 1.38 2.21
C GLY A 75 6.08 2.24 3.39
N GLY A 76 5.53 1.90 4.54
CA GLY A 76 5.77 2.65 5.76
C GLY A 76 5.06 2.08 6.97
N VAL A 77 4.99 2.89 8.01
CA VAL A 77 4.43 2.55 9.31
C VAL A 77 3.15 3.32 9.53
N ILE A 78 2.17 2.67 10.15
CA ILE A 78 0.91 3.22 10.61
C ILE A 78 0.83 3.01 12.11
N ARG A 79 0.72 4.10 12.86
CA ARG A 79 0.39 4.13 14.30
C ARG A 79 -1.02 4.65 14.60
N ASN A 80 -1.66 5.32 13.64
CA ASN A 80 -3.06 5.69 13.77
C ASN A 80 -3.93 4.44 13.62
N ILE A 81 -4.42 3.92 14.75
CA ILE A 81 -5.22 2.70 14.83
C ILE A 81 -6.55 2.79 14.08
N ASP A 82 -7.01 4.00 13.76
CA ASP A 82 -8.26 4.21 13.02
C ASP A 82 -8.07 3.95 11.51
N ILE A 83 -6.84 4.00 11.00
CA ILE A 83 -6.53 3.65 9.61
C ILE A 83 -6.66 2.13 9.43
N LYS A 84 -7.51 1.72 8.47
CA LYS A 84 -7.79 0.32 8.12
C LYS A 84 -7.29 -0.06 6.74
N THR A 85 -7.21 0.90 5.83
CA THR A 85 -6.74 0.66 4.46
C THR A 85 -5.88 1.82 3.99
N VAL A 86 -4.94 1.52 3.10
CA VAL A 86 -4.17 2.50 2.35
C VAL A 86 -4.40 2.23 0.86
N GLN A 87 -4.49 3.26 0.04
CA GLN A 87 -4.56 3.14 -1.41
C GLN A 87 -3.48 4.00 -2.03
N VAL A 88 -2.83 3.46 -3.05
CA VAL A 88 -1.83 4.17 -3.84
C VAL A 88 -2.37 4.35 -5.25
N PHE A 89 -2.29 5.57 -5.76
CA PHE A 89 -2.66 5.91 -7.12
C PHE A 89 -1.46 6.45 -7.88
N VAL A 90 -1.27 5.95 -9.10
CA VAL A 90 -0.27 6.41 -10.06
C VAL A 90 -1.01 6.79 -11.33
N ASN A 91 -1.00 8.07 -11.71
CA ASN A 91 -1.75 8.58 -12.87
C ASN A 91 -3.21 8.09 -12.89
N GLU A 92 -3.91 8.23 -11.76
CA GLU A 92 -5.31 7.81 -11.54
C GLU A 92 -5.55 6.28 -11.49
N GLN A 93 -4.53 5.45 -11.73
CA GLN A 93 -4.61 4.01 -11.58
C GLN A 93 -4.33 3.60 -10.13
N MET A 94 -5.27 2.88 -9.51
CA MET A 94 -5.11 2.32 -8.17
C MET A 94 -4.22 1.07 -8.19
N HIS A 95 -3.29 0.99 -7.24
CA HIS A 95 -2.45 -0.17 -6.99
C HIS A 95 -2.79 -0.81 -5.65
N GLU A 96 -2.74 -2.15 -5.61
CA GLU A 96 -3.05 -2.93 -4.42
C GLU A 96 -2.01 -2.68 -3.33
N THR A 97 -2.49 -2.46 -2.11
CA THR A 97 -1.65 -2.31 -0.93
C THR A 97 -1.88 -3.47 0.02
N ASN A 98 -0.83 -3.84 0.73
CA ASN A 98 -0.87 -4.83 1.79
C ASN A 98 -0.61 -4.13 3.10
N MET A 99 -1.35 -4.52 4.15
CA MET A 99 -1.15 -4.02 5.50
C MET A 99 -1.00 -5.19 6.45
N ILE A 100 0.02 -5.13 7.30
CA ILE A 100 0.36 -6.19 8.24
C ILE A 100 0.41 -5.58 9.63
N LYS A 101 -0.47 -6.07 10.50
CA LYS A 101 -0.47 -5.70 11.91
C LYS A 101 0.76 -6.31 12.58
N ILE A 102 1.60 -5.47 13.16
CA ILE A 102 2.77 -5.92 13.93
C ILE A 102 2.38 -6.15 15.40
N ASN A 103 1.61 -5.23 15.97
CA ASN A 103 1.07 -5.30 17.34
C ASN A 103 -0.19 -4.41 17.44
N ASP A 104 -0.69 -4.14 18.64
CA ASP A 104 -1.94 -3.40 18.85
C ASP A 104 -1.89 -1.91 18.46
N ASP A 105 -0.71 -1.29 18.45
CA ASP A 105 -0.51 0.13 18.18
C ASP A 105 0.25 0.41 16.87
N MET A 106 0.59 -0.63 16.10
CA MET A 106 1.44 -0.50 14.92
C MET A 106 1.09 -1.53 13.84
N SER A 107 0.95 -1.01 12.63
CA SER A 107 0.93 -1.79 11.39
C SER A 107 2.02 -1.28 10.46
N VAL A 108 2.51 -2.16 9.59
CA VAL A 108 3.27 -1.77 8.41
C VAL A 108 2.39 -1.90 7.19
N TRP A 109 2.65 -1.09 6.17
CA TRP A 109 1.99 -1.21 4.89
C TRP A 109 3.00 -1.14 3.75
N TYR A 110 2.65 -1.76 2.63
CA TYR A 110 3.44 -1.68 1.42
C TYR A 110 2.60 -1.83 0.16
N CYS A 111 3.12 -1.33 -0.95
CA CYS A 111 2.57 -1.44 -2.28
C CYS A 111 3.73 -1.69 -3.23
N ILE A 112 3.67 -2.75 -4.02
CA ILE A 112 4.68 -3.10 -5.02
C ILE A 112 3.95 -3.34 -6.32
N PHE A 113 4.41 -2.70 -7.40
CA PHE A 113 3.79 -2.82 -8.71
C PHE A 113 4.85 -2.71 -9.81
N GLU A 114 4.59 -3.38 -10.93
CA GLU A 114 5.41 -3.23 -12.13
C GLU A 114 5.38 -1.78 -12.60
N TYR A 115 6.56 -1.22 -12.82
CA TYR A 115 6.69 0.15 -13.27
C TYR A 115 7.98 0.33 -14.04
N LYS A 116 7.85 0.75 -15.31
CA LYS A 116 9.00 1.06 -16.14
C LYS A 116 9.48 2.48 -15.83
N ARG A 117 10.69 2.58 -15.28
CA ARG A 117 11.41 3.83 -15.04
C ARG A 117 11.30 4.79 -16.23
N LYS A 118 10.76 5.97 -15.98
CA LYS A 118 10.70 7.09 -16.93
C LYS A 118 12.03 7.84 -17.01
N SER A 119 12.23 8.52 -18.13
CA SER A 119 13.33 9.47 -18.30
C SER A 119 13.03 10.77 -17.53
N ILE A 120 14.06 11.46 -17.05
CA ILE A 120 13.94 12.78 -16.41
C ILE A 120 13.37 13.88 -17.33
N LEU A 121 13.27 13.60 -18.63
CA LEU A 121 12.72 14.51 -19.63
C LEU A 121 11.23 14.27 -19.91
N GLU A 122 10.67 13.17 -19.42
CA GLU A 122 9.25 12.84 -19.57
C GLU A 122 8.42 13.53 -18.49
N GLU A 123 7.10 13.61 -18.69
CA GLU A 123 6.20 14.17 -17.69
C GLU A 123 6.21 13.30 -16.42
N PRO A 124 6.37 13.93 -15.21
CA PRO A 124 6.30 13.22 -13.94
C PRO A 124 4.98 12.47 -13.78
N ASP A 125 5.01 11.39 -13.01
CA ASP A 125 3.78 10.71 -12.60
C ASP A 125 3.10 11.49 -11.49
N LYS A 126 1.77 11.54 -11.58
CA LYS A 126 0.93 12.05 -10.51
C LYS A 126 0.70 10.93 -9.52
N MET A 127 1.19 11.12 -8.31
CA MET A 127 1.07 10.18 -7.22
C MET A 127 0.03 10.68 -6.22
N LYS A 128 -0.74 9.75 -5.66
CA LYS A 128 -1.60 10.03 -4.51
C LYS A 128 -1.64 8.82 -3.59
N ILE A 129 -1.49 9.05 -2.29
CA ILE A 129 -1.62 8.04 -1.24
C ILE A 129 -2.77 8.47 -0.35
N GLU A 130 -3.74 7.60 -0.13
CA GLU A 130 -4.90 7.86 0.72
C GLU A 130 -5.00 6.77 1.79
N ALA A 131 -5.24 7.17 3.04
CA ALA A 131 -5.47 6.25 4.14
C ALA A 131 -6.88 6.45 4.71
N PHE A 132 -7.61 5.35 4.89
CA PHE A 132 -9.04 5.39 5.22
C PHE A 132 -9.35 4.67 6.53
N ASP A 133 -10.42 5.11 7.18
CA ASP A 133 -11.07 4.37 8.28
C ASP A 133 -11.90 3.18 7.78
N GLU A 134 -12.54 2.46 8.72
CA GLU A 134 -13.42 1.31 8.41
C GLU A 134 -14.65 1.68 7.56
N LYS A 135 -15.05 2.95 7.56
CA LYS A 135 -16.21 3.46 6.81
C LYS A 135 -15.82 4.01 5.44
N GLY A 136 -14.54 4.02 5.09
CA GLY A 136 -14.04 4.63 3.86
C GLY A 136 -13.89 6.16 3.95
N THR A 137 -13.82 6.73 5.15
CA THR A 137 -13.48 8.15 5.35
C THR A 137 -11.98 8.34 5.22
N ILE A 138 -11.53 9.31 4.42
CA ILE A 138 -10.10 9.67 4.34
C ILE A 138 -9.67 10.28 5.68
N LEU A 139 -8.66 9.67 6.31
CA LEU A 139 -8.04 10.17 7.54
C LEU A 139 -6.70 10.87 7.27
N TRP A 140 -6.04 10.49 6.18
CA TRP A 140 -4.77 11.07 5.75
C TRP A 140 -4.64 10.95 4.22
N GLU A 141 -4.07 11.97 3.59
CA GLU A 141 -3.78 11.97 2.17
C GLU A 141 -2.48 12.72 1.87
N GLU A 142 -1.77 12.27 0.84
CA GLU A 142 -0.66 13.02 0.25
C GLU A 142 -0.68 12.87 -1.27
N ALA A 143 -0.55 13.98 -1.98
CA ALA A 143 -0.48 14.01 -3.44
C ALA A 143 0.77 14.77 -3.88
N PHE A 144 1.49 14.22 -4.85
CA PHE A 144 2.76 14.77 -5.31
C PHE A 144 3.08 14.33 -6.74
N ASP A 145 3.92 15.10 -7.42
CA ASP A 145 4.47 14.74 -8.72
C ASP A 145 5.84 14.09 -8.50
N SER A 146 6.08 12.94 -9.12
CA SER A 146 7.34 12.20 -8.97
C SER A 146 7.84 11.64 -10.29
N ILE A 147 9.13 11.78 -10.53
CA ILE A 147 9.83 11.01 -11.56
C ILE A 147 10.21 9.69 -10.89
N LEU A 148 9.36 8.67 -11.05
CA LEU A 148 9.56 7.35 -10.45
C LEU A 148 10.76 6.66 -11.12
N GLY A 149 11.95 7.04 -10.71
CA GLY A 149 13.21 6.53 -11.23
C GLY A 149 14.24 7.62 -11.53
N GLY A 150 14.59 8.38 -10.49
CA GLY A 150 15.84 9.16 -10.38
C GLY A 150 15.89 10.47 -11.15
#